data_AF-A0A563UCZ7-F1
#
_entry.id   AF-A0A563UCZ7-F1
#
_cell.length_a   1.000
_cell.length_b   1.000
_cell.length_c   1.000
_cell.angle_alpha   90.00
_cell.angle_beta   90.00
_cell.angle_gamma   90.00
#
_symmetry.space_group_name_H-M   'P 1'
#
loop_
_entity.id
_entity.type
_entity.pdbx_description
1 polymer ?
#
loop_
_entity_poly.entity_id
_entity_poly.type
_entity_poly.pdbx_seq_one_letter_code
_entity_poly.pdbx_strand_id
1 'polypeptide(L)'
;METYEASHSLESRYINRKVSEANYSILIGLMIFAIVGTGFYFKLDSLPLLFVNLFIIAIPISIYVYMSTFKQANNVITIISKIDVTDTEYKISSYSFKSRFLFFQPVELTVKKGRLFTQKVAFPYNEDGLESDKKDVLRIIINGKSYYLLYKYFPASLLNEF
;
A
#
# COMPACT_ATOMS: atom_id res chain seq x y z
N MET A 1 -9.39 -23.42 -15.99
CA MET A 1 -8.67 -22.29 -15.37
C MET A 1 -9.61 -21.12 -15.38
N GLU A 2 -10.01 -20.67 -14.21
CA GLU A 2 -10.91 -19.53 -14.05
C GLU A 2 -10.14 -18.36 -13.45
N THR A 3 -10.36 -17.17 -13.99
CA THR A 3 -9.64 -15.95 -13.60
C THR A 3 -10.62 -14.95 -13.01
N TYR A 4 -10.32 -14.49 -11.81
CA TYR A 4 -11.12 -13.55 -11.05
C TYR A 4 -10.32 -12.29 -10.78
N GLU A 5 -10.80 -11.16 -11.31
CA GLU A 5 -10.12 -9.87 -11.19
C GLU A 5 -10.98 -8.90 -10.38
N ALA A 6 -10.32 -8.11 -9.53
CA ALA A 6 -10.97 -7.04 -8.80
C ALA A 6 -11.46 -5.95 -9.78
N SER A 7 -12.66 -5.43 -9.54
CA SER A 7 -13.21 -4.36 -10.36
C SER A 7 -12.30 -3.12 -10.35
N HIS A 8 -12.23 -2.42 -11.49
CA HIS A 8 -11.49 -1.16 -11.62
C HIS A 8 -11.91 -0.07 -10.62
N SER A 9 -13.09 -0.19 -10.00
CA SER A 9 -13.54 0.75 -8.97
C SER A 9 -12.66 0.71 -7.71
N LEU A 10 -12.09 -0.45 -7.35
CA LEU A 10 -11.17 -0.59 -6.22
C LEU A 10 -9.84 0.12 -6.50
N GLU A 11 -9.30 -0.10 -7.70
CA GLU A 11 -8.08 0.52 -8.16
C GLU A 11 -8.21 2.05 -8.22
N SER A 12 -9.27 2.52 -8.88
CA SER A 12 -9.51 3.95 -9.08
C SER A 12 -9.80 4.72 -7.79
N ARG A 13 -10.57 4.14 -6.85
CA ARG A 13 -10.99 4.85 -5.63
C ARG A 13 -10.02 4.72 -4.47
N TYR A 14 -9.38 3.57 -4.30
CA TYR A 14 -8.56 3.29 -3.12
C TYR A 14 -7.07 3.23 -3.45
N ILE A 15 -6.67 2.41 -4.42
CA ILE A 15 -5.25 2.22 -4.76
C ILE A 15 -4.63 3.54 -5.24
N ASN A 16 -5.27 4.20 -6.21
CA ASN A 16 -4.81 5.49 -6.72
C ASN A 16 -4.83 6.60 -5.65
N ARG A 17 -5.79 6.56 -4.73
CA ARG A 17 -5.83 7.48 -3.60
C ARG A 17 -4.64 7.27 -2.66
N LYS A 18 -4.29 6.03 -2.32
CA LYS A 18 -3.11 5.74 -1.48
C LYS A 18 -1.79 6.16 -2.14
N VAL A 19 -1.69 5.99 -3.46
CA VAL A 19 -0.57 6.54 -4.24
C VAL A 19 -0.54 8.07 -4.17
N SER A 20 -1.70 8.72 -4.28
CA SER A 20 -1.82 10.18 -4.18
C SER A 20 -1.43 10.68 -2.78
N GLU A 21 -1.91 10.06 -1.70
CA GLU A 21 -1.57 10.39 -0.30
C GLU A 21 -0.07 10.30 -0.03
N ALA A 22 0.61 9.29 -0.58
CA ALA A 22 2.06 9.19 -0.51
C ALA A 22 2.75 10.34 -1.26
N ASN A 23 2.29 10.66 -2.48
CA ASN A 23 2.82 11.80 -3.24
C ASN A 23 2.57 13.15 -2.52
N TYR A 24 1.45 13.31 -1.83
CA TYR A 24 1.19 14.49 -0.99
C TYR A 24 2.10 14.53 0.24
N SER A 25 2.33 13.38 0.90
CA SER A 25 3.27 13.30 2.03
C SER A 25 4.69 13.70 1.63
N ILE A 26 5.12 13.25 0.45
CA ILE A 26 6.38 13.66 -0.19
C ILE A 26 6.40 15.18 -0.42
N LEU A 27 5.34 15.74 -1.02
CA LEU A 27 5.26 17.17 -1.33
C LEU A 27 5.32 18.02 -0.05
N ILE A 28 4.58 17.63 0.99
CA ILE A 28 4.60 18.29 2.30
C ILE A 28 6.00 18.22 2.91
N GLY A 29 6.67 17.07 2.85
CA GLY A 29 8.05 16.92 3.30
C GLY A 29 9.01 17.88 2.60
N LEU A 30 8.90 18.00 1.27
CA LEU A 30 9.70 18.95 0.48
C LEU A 30 9.40 20.42 0.84
N MET A 31 8.14 20.77 1.09
CA MET A 31 7.76 22.12 1.52
C MET A 31 8.34 22.46 2.89
N ILE A 32 8.27 21.54 3.86
CA ILE A 32 8.87 21.74 5.19
C ILE A 32 10.39 21.91 5.05
N PHE A 33 11.03 21.06 4.24
CA PHE A 33 12.47 21.14 4.00
C PHE A 33 12.85 22.50 3.42
N ALA A 34 12.10 23.02 2.44
CA ALA A 34 12.33 24.33 1.86
C ALA A 34 12.14 25.46 2.88
N ILE A 35 11.02 25.49 3.62
CA ILE A 35 10.73 26.56 4.59
C ILE A 35 11.79 26.60 5.69
N VAL A 36 12.08 25.45 6.30
CA VAL A 36 13.05 25.38 7.39
C VAL A 36 14.46 25.62 6.85
N GLY A 37 14.82 25.01 5.72
CA GLY A 37 16.12 25.21 5.08
C GLY A 37 16.40 26.67 4.74
N THR A 38 15.41 27.39 4.18
CA THR A 38 15.51 28.84 3.91
C THR A 38 15.65 29.66 5.20
N GLY A 39 14.93 29.30 6.26
CA GLY A 39 15.04 29.98 7.56
C GLY A 39 16.44 29.88 8.19
N PHE A 40 17.12 28.72 8.03
CA PHE A 40 18.50 28.55 8.48
C PHE A 40 19.51 29.20 7.55
N TYR A 41 19.27 29.19 6.23
CA TYR A 41 20.16 29.82 5.24
C TYR A 41 20.41 31.31 5.53
N PHE A 42 19.37 32.05 5.91
CA PHE A 42 19.49 33.48 6.22
C PHE A 42 20.14 33.81 7.58
N LYS A 43 20.41 32.81 8.42
CA LYS A 43 20.91 33.00 9.79
C LYS A 43 22.33 32.50 10.04
N LEU A 44 23.02 31.99 9.02
CA LEU A 44 24.30 31.31 9.20
C LEU A 44 25.41 31.98 8.39
N ASP A 45 26.43 32.45 9.09
CA ASP A 45 27.58 33.16 8.50
C ASP A 45 28.65 32.21 7.92
N SER A 46 28.48 30.88 8.08
CA SER A 46 29.47 29.91 7.60
C SER A 46 28.84 28.72 6.86
N LEU A 47 29.46 28.37 5.72
CA LEU A 47 29.09 27.23 4.90
C LEU A 47 29.07 25.89 5.69
N PRO A 48 30.03 25.59 6.59
CA PRO A 48 29.98 24.34 7.36
C PRO A 48 28.76 24.26 8.28
N LEU A 49 28.40 25.35 8.96
CA LEU A 49 27.20 25.39 9.80
C LEU A 49 25.92 25.24 8.97
N LEU A 50 25.90 25.79 7.74
CA LEU A 50 24.79 25.61 6.81
C LEU A 50 24.57 24.13 6.47
N PHE A 51 25.63 23.40 6.10
CA PHE A 51 25.52 21.98 5.75
C PHE A 51 25.08 21.12 6.93
N VAL A 52 25.64 21.34 8.13
CA VAL A 52 25.25 20.60 9.33
C VAL A 52 23.76 20.79 9.64
N ASN A 53 23.26 22.03 9.57
CA ASN A 53 21.84 22.30 9.80
C ASN A 53 20.96 21.69 8.69
N LEU A 54 21.38 21.77 7.43
CA LEU A 54 20.66 21.13 6.32
C LEU A 54 20.56 19.61 6.52
N PHE A 55 21.61 18.93 6.97
CA PHE A 55 21.55 17.49 7.27
C PHE A 55 20.62 17.16 8.44
N ILE A 56 20.68 17.96 9.52
CA ILE A 56 19.80 17.77 10.69
C ILE A 56 18.32 17.91 10.33
N ILE A 57 17.97 18.71 9.32
CA ILE A 57 16.60 18.89 8.84
C ILE A 57 16.24 17.85 7.77
N ALA A 58 17.13 17.62 6.80
CA ALA A 58 16.90 16.70 5.69
C ALA A 58 16.66 15.27 6.16
N ILE A 59 17.45 14.80 7.14
CA ILE A 59 17.41 13.41 7.59
C ILE A 59 16.05 13.06 8.22
N PRO A 60 15.53 13.79 9.24
CA PRO A 60 14.21 13.49 9.82
C PRO A 60 13.07 13.58 8.81
N ILE A 61 13.09 14.56 7.91
CA ILE A 61 12.07 14.71 6.86
C ILE A 61 12.12 13.51 5.90
N SER A 62 13.32 13.09 5.51
CA SER A 62 13.50 11.92 4.63
C SER A 62 13.01 10.64 5.30
N ILE A 63 13.30 10.44 6.59
CA ILE A 63 12.80 9.31 7.37
C ILE A 63 11.27 9.35 7.45
N TYR A 64 10.69 10.52 7.74
CA TYR A 64 9.23 10.68 7.79
C TYR A 64 8.56 10.35 6.45
N VAL A 65 9.05 10.92 5.36
CA VAL A 65 8.53 10.68 4.00
C VAL A 65 8.66 9.20 3.63
N TYR A 66 9.80 8.58 3.94
CA TYR A 66 10.04 7.16 3.70
C TYR A 66 9.06 6.30 4.48
N MET A 67 8.93 6.50 5.80
CA MET A 67 8.03 5.72 6.66
C MET A 67 6.56 5.88 6.27
N SER A 68 6.12 7.10 5.97
CA SER A 68 4.74 7.36 5.50
C SER A 68 4.47 6.62 4.19
N THR A 69 5.37 6.75 3.21
CA THR A 69 5.21 6.09 1.90
C THR A 69 5.28 4.57 2.02
N PHE A 70 6.17 4.05 2.87
CA PHE A 70 6.30 2.62 3.15
C PHE A 70 5.03 2.04 3.79
N LYS A 71 4.39 2.76 4.72
CA LYS A 71 3.09 2.38 5.29
C LYS A 71 2.04 2.23 4.19
N GLN A 72 1.91 3.23 3.30
CA GLN A 72 0.92 3.18 2.22
C GLN A 72 1.20 2.06 1.22
N ALA A 73 2.47 1.84 0.87
CA ALA A 73 2.88 0.75 -0.01
C ALA A 73 2.48 -0.62 0.56
N ASN A 74 2.78 -0.87 1.85
CA ASN A 74 2.41 -2.13 2.51
C ASN A 74 0.90 -2.36 2.54
N ASN A 75 0.11 -1.31 2.76
CA ASN A 75 -1.34 -1.41 2.74
C ASN A 75 -1.87 -1.81 1.36
N VAL A 76 -1.23 -1.36 0.28
CA VAL A 76 -1.64 -1.64 -1.11
C VAL A 76 -1.21 -3.05 -1.54
N ILE A 77 0.04 -3.44 -1.32
CA ILE A 77 0.58 -4.74 -1.78
C ILE A 77 0.00 -5.95 -1.05
N THR A 78 -0.73 -5.74 0.05
CA THR A 78 -1.43 -6.80 0.77
C THR A 78 -2.85 -7.01 0.27
N ILE A 79 -3.37 -6.14 -0.61
CA ILE A 79 -4.71 -6.27 -1.20
C ILE A 79 -4.60 -7.13 -2.45
N ILE A 80 -5.45 -8.14 -2.52
CA ILE A 80 -5.53 -9.05 -3.66
C ILE A 80 -6.21 -8.33 -4.83
N SER A 81 -5.54 -8.32 -5.99
CA SER A 81 -6.03 -7.73 -7.23
C SER A 81 -6.61 -8.79 -8.17
N LYS A 82 -6.05 -10.02 -8.14
CA LYS A 82 -6.42 -11.10 -9.03
C LYS A 82 -6.20 -12.47 -8.39
N ILE A 83 -7.07 -13.42 -8.72
CA ILE A 83 -6.95 -14.83 -8.36
C ILE A 83 -7.20 -15.68 -9.60
N ASP A 84 -6.22 -16.50 -9.98
CA ASP A 84 -6.41 -17.58 -10.95
C ASP A 84 -6.60 -18.90 -10.22
N VAL A 85 -7.71 -19.57 -10.51
CA VAL A 85 -8.07 -20.86 -9.95
C VAL A 85 -7.79 -21.94 -10.99
N THR A 86 -6.94 -22.89 -10.61
CA THR A 86 -6.72 -24.13 -11.35
C THR A 86 -7.30 -25.31 -10.56
N ASP A 87 -7.18 -26.52 -11.09
CA ASP A 87 -7.70 -27.71 -10.41
C ASP A 87 -6.97 -28.01 -9.10
N THR A 88 -5.70 -27.59 -8.97
CA THR A 88 -4.82 -27.97 -7.85
C THR A 88 -4.28 -26.81 -7.03
N GLU A 89 -4.31 -25.59 -7.57
CA GLU A 89 -3.71 -24.40 -6.94
C GLU A 89 -4.48 -23.11 -7.24
N TYR A 90 -4.34 -22.16 -6.30
CA TYR A 90 -4.68 -20.76 -6.45
C TYR A 90 -3.41 -19.96 -6.77
N LYS A 91 -3.43 -19.18 -7.84
CA LYS A 91 -2.42 -18.14 -8.08
C LYS A 91 -3.02 -16.80 -7.69
N ILE A 92 -2.43 -16.13 -6.73
CA ILE A 92 -2.92 -14.90 -6.13
C ILE A 92 -1.95 -13.78 -6.47
N SER A 93 -2.47 -12.71 -7.07
CA SER A 93 -1.72 -11.49 -7.34
C SER A 93 -2.29 -10.36 -6.51
N SER A 94 -1.41 -9.47 -6.06
CA SER A 94 -1.77 -8.25 -5.34
C SER A 94 -1.60 -7.00 -6.19
N TYR A 95 -2.09 -5.86 -5.71
CA TYR A 95 -1.83 -4.59 -6.36
C TYR A 95 -0.36 -4.18 -6.24
N SER A 96 0.15 -3.52 -7.28
CA SER A 96 1.44 -2.83 -7.20
C SER A 96 1.27 -1.44 -6.58
N PHE A 97 2.33 -0.91 -5.99
CA PHE A 97 2.36 0.46 -5.49
C PHE A 97 3.50 1.24 -6.14
N LYS A 98 3.18 2.33 -6.84
CA LYS A 98 4.18 3.19 -7.49
C LYS A 98 3.98 4.64 -7.07
N SER A 99 4.91 5.15 -6.29
CA SER A 99 5.06 6.58 -6.00
C SER A 99 6.20 7.17 -6.83
N ARG A 100 6.47 8.47 -6.66
CA ARG A 100 7.61 9.14 -7.30
C ARG A 100 8.98 8.60 -6.89
N PHE A 101 9.12 8.05 -5.67
CA PHE A 101 10.43 7.66 -5.10
C PHE A 101 10.53 6.17 -4.74
N LEU A 102 9.39 5.50 -4.58
CA LEU A 102 9.30 4.11 -4.18
C LEU A 102 8.38 3.35 -5.12
N PHE A 103 8.85 2.18 -5.54
CA PHE A 103 8.08 1.22 -6.31
C PHE A 103 8.11 -0.13 -5.61
N PHE A 104 6.93 -0.66 -5.32
CA PHE A 104 6.73 -1.99 -4.79
C PHE A 104 6.04 -2.82 -5.86
N GLN A 105 6.72 -3.88 -6.26
CA GLN A 105 6.19 -4.86 -7.20
C GLN A 105 4.95 -5.55 -6.61
N PRO A 106 4.00 -5.97 -7.45
CA PRO A 106 2.93 -6.83 -6.98
C PRO A 106 3.53 -8.13 -6.46
N VAL A 107 2.96 -8.63 -5.37
CA VAL A 107 3.26 -9.95 -4.84
C VAL A 107 2.44 -10.98 -5.61
N GLU A 108 3.13 -11.97 -6.19
CA GLU A 108 2.54 -13.14 -6.83
C GLU A 108 2.81 -14.38 -5.98
N LEU A 109 1.75 -15.13 -5.67
CA LEU A 109 1.80 -16.30 -4.80
C LEU A 109 1.07 -17.46 -5.43
N THR A 110 1.64 -18.66 -5.32
CA THR A 110 0.98 -19.90 -5.70
C THR A 110 0.72 -20.74 -4.47
N VAL A 111 -0.54 -21.11 -4.22
CA VAL A 111 -0.97 -21.86 -3.03
C VAL A 111 -1.78 -23.08 -3.46
N LYS A 112 -1.37 -24.28 -3.00
CA LYS A 112 -2.12 -25.51 -3.26
C LYS A 112 -3.50 -25.50 -2.58
N LYS A 113 -4.53 -26.01 -3.25
CA LYS A 113 -5.86 -26.23 -2.66
C LYS A 113 -5.71 -27.14 -1.43
N GLY A 114 -6.25 -26.71 -0.28
CA GLY A 114 -6.12 -27.39 1.02
C GLY A 114 -5.01 -26.87 1.95
N ARG A 115 -4.15 -25.94 1.50
CA ARG A 115 -3.17 -25.24 2.38
C ARG A 115 -3.50 -23.77 2.63
N LEU A 116 -4.65 -23.34 2.14
CA LEU A 116 -5.11 -21.96 2.24
C LEU A 116 -5.84 -21.78 3.57
N PHE A 117 -5.30 -20.93 4.45
CA PHE A 117 -5.99 -20.55 5.67
C PHE A 117 -6.70 -19.21 5.45
N THR A 118 -8.01 -19.22 5.62
CA THR A 118 -8.87 -18.04 5.41
C THR A 118 -9.58 -17.66 6.68
N GLN A 119 -9.76 -16.36 6.88
CA GLN A 119 -10.50 -15.82 8.03
C GLN A 119 -11.27 -14.57 7.62
N LYS A 120 -12.57 -14.52 7.94
CA LYS A 120 -13.35 -13.30 7.80
C LYS A 120 -12.90 -12.29 8.86
N VAL A 121 -12.51 -11.09 8.41
CA VAL A 121 -12.00 -10.02 9.29
C VAL A 121 -12.58 -8.68 8.86
N ALA A 122 -12.49 -7.69 9.75
CA ALA A 122 -12.60 -6.30 9.32
C ALA A 122 -11.34 -5.90 8.55
N PHE A 123 -11.47 -5.08 7.51
CA PHE A 123 -10.31 -4.56 6.79
C PHE A 123 -9.47 -3.68 7.73
N PRO A 124 -8.22 -4.05 8.04
CA PRO A 124 -7.42 -3.34 9.04
C PRO A 124 -6.96 -1.95 8.58
N TYR A 125 -7.07 -1.65 7.29
CA TYR A 125 -6.65 -0.39 6.69
C TYR A 125 -7.86 0.50 6.30
N ASN A 126 -9.04 0.27 6.89
CA ASN A 126 -10.23 1.08 6.64
C ASN A 126 -10.24 2.41 7.40
N GLU A 127 -9.11 3.13 7.41
CA GLU A 127 -9.06 4.50 7.94
C GLU A 127 -9.87 5.47 7.05
N ASP A 128 -10.12 5.11 5.78
CA ASP A 128 -10.65 6.01 4.74
C ASP A 128 -12.08 5.74 4.27
N GLY A 129 -12.80 4.83 4.93
CA GLY A 129 -14.21 4.57 4.60
C GLY A 129 -14.41 4.01 3.19
N LEU A 130 -13.64 2.98 2.82
CA LEU A 130 -14.08 2.08 1.76
C LEU A 130 -15.53 1.72 2.10
N GLU A 131 -16.46 1.91 1.13
CA GLU A 131 -17.87 1.53 1.25
C GLU A 131 -18.02 -0.01 1.32
N SER A 132 -17.22 -0.69 2.13
CA SER A 132 -17.49 -2.03 2.59
C SER A 132 -18.30 -1.89 3.87
N ASP A 133 -19.58 -2.25 3.80
CA ASP A 133 -20.25 -2.72 5.01
C ASP A 133 -19.33 -3.73 5.67
N LYS A 134 -19.16 -3.61 7.00
CA LYS A 134 -18.05 -4.10 7.82
C LYS A 134 -17.81 -5.64 7.80
N LYS A 135 -18.29 -6.41 6.82
CA LYS A 135 -18.44 -7.87 6.87
C LYS A 135 -17.88 -8.67 5.68
N ASP A 136 -17.32 -8.05 4.64
CA ASP A 136 -16.95 -8.77 3.39
C ASP A 136 -15.45 -8.77 3.04
N VAL A 137 -14.57 -8.95 4.03
CA VAL A 137 -13.13 -9.10 3.81
C VAL A 137 -12.63 -10.47 4.25
N LEU A 138 -12.00 -11.19 3.33
CA LEU A 138 -11.30 -12.43 3.63
C LEU A 138 -9.82 -12.13 3.81
N ARG A 139 -9.29 -12.44 4.99
CA ARG A 139 -7.85 -12.51 5.21
C ARG A 139 -7.36 -13.89 4.82
N ILE A 140 -6.44 -13.94 3.87
CA ILE A 140 -5.73 -15.15 3.45
C ILE A 140 -4.33 -15.11 4.06
N ILE A 141 -4.00 -16.12 4.87
CA ILE A 141 -2.68 -16.20 5.51
C ILE A 141 -1.80 -17.15 4.70
N ILE A 142 -0.71 -16.62 4.15
CA ILE A 142 0.25 -17.36 3.31
C ILE A 142 1.66 -17.10 3.85
N ASN A 143 2.36 -18.16 4.26
CA ASN A 143 3.71 -18.09 4.83
C ASN A 143 3.85 -17.07 5.98
N GLY A 144 2.84 -17.00 6.86
CA GLY A 144 2.81 -16.07 8.00
C GLY A 144 2.49 -14.61 7.65
N LYS A 145 2.27 -14.27 6.38
CA LYS A 145 1.81 -12.94 5.94
C LYS A 145 0.32 -12.96 5.64
N SER A 146 -0.35 -11.84 5.93
CA SER A 146 -1.78 -11.65 5.70
C SER A 146 -2.03 -10.88 4.40
N TYR A 147 -2.89 -11.42 3.56
CA TYR A 147 -3.40 -10.79 2.34
C TYR A 147 -4.91 -10.62 2.44
N TYR A 148 -5.47 -9.59 1.83
CA TYR A 148 -6.86 -9.20 2.01
C TYR A 148 -7.60 -9.23 0.68
N LEU A 149 -8.60 -10.11 0.60
CA LEU A 149 -9.58 -10.15 -0.48
C LEU A 149 -10.79 -9.32 -0.07
N LEU A 150 -11.10 -8.29 -0.87
CA LEU A 150 -12.25 -7.43 -0.65
C LEU A 150 -13.41 -7.91 -1.54
N TYR A 151 -14.25 -8.82 -1.04
CA TYR A 151 -15.23 -9.56 -1.86
C TYR A 151 -16.18 -8.68 -2.66
N LYS A 152 -16.55 -7.50 -2.13
CA LYS A 152 -17.41 -6.53 -2.83
C LYS A 152 -16.89 -6.16 -4.23
N TYR A 153 -15.59 -6.27 -4.46
CA TYR A 153 -14.95 -5.90 -5.72
C TYR A 153 -14.68 -7.10 -6.64
N PHE A 154 -15.08 -8.32 -6.26
CA PHE A 154 -14.89 -9.52 -7.07
C PHE A 154 -16.24 -10.08 -7.55
N PRO A 155 -16.26 -10.87 -8.64
CA PRO A 155 -17.45 -11.59 -9.06
C PRO A 155 -17.97 -12.51 -7.96
N ALA A 156 -19.30 -12.59 -7.80
CA ALA A 156 -19.94 -13.43 -6.79
C ALA A 156 -19.59 -14.92 -6.93
N SER A 157 -19.23 -15.39 -8.14
CA SER A 157 -18.78 -16.76 -8.38
C SER A 157 -17.52 -17.13 -7.59
N LEU A 158 -16.66 -16.17 -7.26
CA LEU A 158 -15.47 -16.40 -6.44
C LEU A 158 -15.82 -16.87 -5.01
N LEU A 159 -17.00 -16.51 -4.50
CA LEU A 159 -17.46 -16.95 -3.17
C LEU A 159 -17.66 -18.46 -3.09
N ASN A 160 -17.91 -19.12 -4.23
CA ASN A 160 -18.12 -20.57 -4.26
C ASN A 160 -16.79 -21.36 -4.23
N GLU A 161 -15.65 -20.68 -4.40
CA GLU A 161 -14.32 -21.29 -4.43
C GLU A 161 -13.58 -21.30 -3.07
N PHE A 162 -14.14 -20.66 -2.04
CA PHE A 162 -13.55 -20.50 -0.70
C PHE A 162 -14.55 -20.85 0.42
#